data_AF-A0A8S2XIK9-F1
#
_entry.id   AF-A0A8S2XIK9-F1
#
_cell.length_a   1.000
_cell.length_b   1.000
_cell.length_c   1.000
_cell.angle_alpha   90.00
_cell.angle_beta   90.00
_cell.angle_gamma   90.00
#
_symmetry.space_group_name_H-M   'P 1'
#
loop_
_entity.id
_entity.type
_entity.pdbx_description
1 polymer ?
#
loop_
_entity_poly.entity_id
_entity_poly.type
_entity_poly.pdbx_seq_one_letter_code
_entity_poly.pdbx_strand_id
1 'polypeptide(L)' 'MDEQRYLYVSDVVKDEVRRYQLGEKNYTLVAGGNDEGDGLNQLNGPTHLFVDRDHSV' A
#
# COMPACT_ATOMS: atom_id res chain seq x y z
N MET A 1 4.32 -10.25 -2.76
CA MET A 1 3.05 -10.66 -3.41
C MET A 1 2.36 -11.61 -2.45
N ASP A 2 1.06 -11.44 -2.23
CA ASP A 2 0.28 -12.29 -1.30
C ASP A 2 -0.29 -13.55 -1.97
N GLU A 3 -1.05 -14.35 -1.21
CA GLU A 3 -1.65 -15.60 -1.67
C GLU A 3 -2.76 -15.39 -2.73
N GLN A 4 -3.38 -14.21 -2.80
CA GLN A 4 -4.32 -13.86 -3.88
C GLN A 4 -3.65 -13.21 -5.10
N ARG A 5 -2.31 -13.17 -5.13
CA ARG A 5 -1.50 -12.58 -6.20
C ARG A 5 -1.64 -11.05 -6.30
N TYR A 6 -1.82 -10.37 -5.17
CA TYR A 6 -1.64 -8.92 -5.10
C TYR A 6 -0.17 -8.54 -4.87
N LEU A 7 0.29 -7.56 -5.62
CA LEU A 7 1.57 -6.87 -5.42
C LEU A 7 1.32 -5.56 -4.68
N TYR A 8 1.95 -5.39 -3.52
CA TYR A 8 1.91 -4.14 -2.76
C TYR A 8 3.16 -3.33 -3.07
N VAL A 9 2.98 -2.05 -3.35
CA VAL A 9 4.05 -1.11 -3.71
C VAL A 9 3.95 0.09 -2.79
N SER A 10 5.07 0.43 -2.17
CA SER A 10 5.24 1.66 -1.40
C SER A 10 5.77 2.75 -2.33
N ASP A 11 5.05 3.85 -2.46
CA ASP A 11 5.51 5.04 -3.19
C ASP A 11 5.92 6.10 -2.16
N VAL A 12 7.22 6.16 -1.88
CA VAL A 12 7.82 7.10 -0.92
C VAL A 12 7.63 8.55 -1.35
N VAL A 13 7.57 8.81 -2.66
CA VAL A 13 7.47 10.19 -3.17
C VAL A 13 6.05 10.73 -3.03
N LYS A 14 5.06 9.85 -2.95
CA LYS A 14 3.64 10.20 -2.87
C LYS A 14 3.00 9.87 -1.53
N ASP A 15 3.79 9.38 -0.57
CA ASP A 15 3.32 8.99 0.75
C ASP A 15 2.08 8.08 0.70
N GLU A 16 2.17 7.03 -0.13
CA GLU A 16 1.06 6.10 -0.35
C GLU A 16 1.52 4.65 -0.50
N VAL A 17 0.59 3.74 -0.18
CA VAL A 17 0.74 2.31 -0.46
C VAL A 17 -0.38 1.89 -1.40
N ARG A 18 0.00 1.20 -2.47
CA ARG A 18 -0.91 0.72 -3.51
C ARG A 18 -0.85 -0.79 -3.60
N ARG A 19 -1.97 -1.43 -3.95
CA ARG A 19 -1.97 -2.83 -4.39
C ARG A 19 -2.40 -2.98 -5.84
N TYR A 20 -1.78 -3.92 -6.53
CA TYR A 20 -2.06 -4.30 -7.91
C TYR A 20 -2.42 -5.78 -7.94
N GLN A 21 -3.52 -6.14 -8.60
CA GLN A 21 -3.79 -7.54 -8.92
C GLN A 21 -2.94 -7.96 -10.11
N LEU A 22 -2.28 -9.11 -10.03
CA LEU A 22 -1.45 -9.58 -11.15
C LEU A 22 -2.26 -9.69 -12.44
N GLY A 23 -1.85 -8.93 -13.47
CA GLY A 23 -2.52 -8.86 -14.77
C GLY A 23 -3.46 -7.67 -14.94
N GLU A 24 -3.77 -6.94 -13.86
CA GLU A 24 -4.52 -5.69 -13.93
C GLU A 24 -3.59 -4.49 -14.10
N LYS A 25 -4.09 -3.46 -14.79
CA LYS A 25 -3.38 -2.18 -14.99
C LYS A 25 -3.70 -1.14 -13.93
N ASN A 26 -4.83 -1.32 -13.23
CA ASN A 26 -5.28 -0.41 -12.20
C ASN A 26 -4.74 -0.83 -10.84
N TYR A 27 -4.72 0.11 -9.91
CA TYR A 27 -4.35 -0.13 -8.53
C TYR A 27 -5.48 0.26 -7.58
N THR A 28 -5.42 -0.26 -6.38
CA THR A 28 -6.20 0.23 -5.24
C THR A 28 -5.26 0.91 -4.27
N LEU A 29 -5.59 2.15 -3.88
CA LEU A 29 -4.94 2.83 -2.77
C LEU A 29 -5.35 2.12 -1.47
N VAL A 30 -4.38 1.62 -0.71
CA VAL A 30 -4.65 0.88 0.55
C VAL A 30 -4.30 1.71 1.80
N ALA A 31 -3.38 2.67 1.70
CA ALA A 31 -3.05 3.60 2.77
C ALA A 31 -2.42 4.88 2.19
N GLY A 32 -2.55 6.01 2.92
CA GLY A 32 -1.97 7.29 2.54
C GLY A 32 -2.76 8.05 1.47
N GLY A 33 -2.06 8.83 0.64
CA GLY A 33 -2.64 9.62 -0.45
C GLY A 33 -3.17 11.01 -0.05
N ASN A 34 -2.78 11.51 1.12
CA ASN A 34 -3.13 12.84 1.64
C ASN A 34 -1.87 13.67 1.99
N ASP A 35 -0.83 13.54 1.16
CA ASP A 35 0.51 14.09 1.39
C ASP A 35 1.21 13.57 2.66
N GLU A 36 2.48 13.93 2.81
CA GLU A 36 3.31 13.60 3.97
C GLU A 36 2.69 14.13 5.27
N GLY A 37 2.60 13.28 6.31
CA GLY A 37 2.23 13.74 7.65
C GLY A 37 1.85 12.64 8.64
N ASP A 38 1.49 13.09 9.85
CA ASP A 38 1.18 12.22 10.99
C ASP A 38 -0.34 12.09 11.25
N GLY A 39 -1.18 12.58 10.31
CA GLY A 39 -2.62 12.41 10.37
C GLY A 39 -3.06 10.96 10.17
N LEU A 40 -4.28 10.63 10.62
CA LEU A 40 -4.82 9.26 10.57
C LEU A 40 -4.81 8.60 9.17
N ASN A 41 -4.86 9.42 8.11
CA ASN A 41 -4.87 8.96 6.72
C ASN A 41 -3.64 9.45 5.93
N GLN A 42 -2.57 9.85 6.62
CA GLN A 42 -1.31 10.29 6.02
C GLN A 42 -0.21 9.25 6.30
N LEU A 43 0.79 9.22 5.43
CA LEU A 43 2.02 8.47 5.65
C LEU A 43 3.18 9.45 5.60
N ASN A 44 4.35 9.01 6.07
CA ASN A 44 5.58 9.78 5.96
C ASN A 44 6.72 8.85 5.53
N GLY A 45 7.05 8.87 4.24
CA GLY A 45 8.13 8.08 3.66
C GLY A 45 8.00 6.57 3.89
N PRO A 46 6.87 5.93 3.51
CA PRO A 46 6.68 4.50 3.76
C PRO A 46 7.68 3.67 2.93
N THR A 47 8.51 2.85 3.59
CA THR A 47 9.61 2.11 2.93
C THR A 47 9.60 0.60 3.19
N HIS A 48 9.12 0.17 4.36
CA HIS A 48 9.15 -1.22 4.78
C HIS A 48 7.72 -1.77 4.85
N LEU A 49 7.36 -2.57 3.85
CA LEU A 49 6.06 -3.25 3.79
C LEU A 49 6.22 -4.72 4.16
N PHE A 50 5.40 -5.17 5.10
CA PHE A 50 5.18 -6.58 5.38
C PHE A 50 3.70 -6.88 5.22
N VAL A 51 3.39 -7.96 4.51
CA VAL A 51 2.02 -8.45 4.31
C VAL A 51 1.95 -9.77 5.06
N ASP A 52 1.10 -9.82 6.08
CA ASP A 52 0.84 -11.06 6.80
C ASP A 52 0.04 -12.04 5.93
N ARG A 53 -0.02 -13.30 6.36
CA ARG A 53 -0.86 -14.32 5.73
C ARG A 53 -2.26 -14.36 6.32
N ASP A 54 -2.42 -13.70 7.46
CA ASP A 54 -3.64 -13.70 8.22
C ASP A 54 -4.45 -12.48 7.81
N HIS A 55 -5.46 -12.73 6.99
CA HIS A 55 -6.54 -11.81 6.65
C HIS A 55 -7.38 -11.39 7.87
N SER A 56 -6.73 -11.04 8.98
CA SER A 56 -7.37 -10.82 10.26
C SER A 56 -7.98 -9.43 10.29
N VAL A 57 -9.30 -9.45 10.45
CA VAL A 57 -10.20 -8.34 10.75
C VAL A 57 -9.99 -7.87 12.19
#